data_AF-A0A8T4MZ85-F1
#
_entry.id   AF-A0A8T4MZ85-F1
#
_cell.length_a   1.000
_cell.length_b   1.000
_cell.length_c   1.000
_cell.angle_alpha   90.00
_cell.angle_beta   90.00
_cell.angle_gamma   90.00
#
_symmetry.space_group_name_H-M   'P 1'
#
loop_
_entity.id
_entity.type
_entity.pdbx_description
1 polymer ?
#
loop_
_entity_poly.entity_id
_entity_poly.type
_entity_poly.pdbx_seq_one_letter_code
_entity_poly.pdbx_strand_id
1 'polypeptide(L)'
;MKKYETIDIYYDEAGDFLEISFGVPPETEYTEDIEPDIFLTKDKETNEIKGIGILNFKSKAKETFLKEILKKLNISMPLDISISE
;
A
#
# COMPACT_ATOMS: atom_id res chain seq x y z
N MET A 1 -13.85 1.20 8.69
CA MET A 1 -12.42 1.07 8.40
C MET A 1 -12.11 -0.40 8.24
N LYS A 2 -11.42 -0.79 7.16
CA LYS A 2 -10.99 -2.18 6.95
C LYS A 2 -9.81 -2.50 7.87
N LYS A 3 -9.80 -3.71 8.43
CA LYS A 3 -8.74 -4.24 9.30
C LYS A 3 -8.22 -5.53 8.68
N TYR A 4 -6.92 -5.62 8.51
CA TYR A 4 -6.24 -6.78 7.91
C TYR A 4 -5.55 -7.60 8.99
N GLU A 5 -5.49 -8.92 8.79
CA GLU A 5 -4.84 -9.84 9.72
C GLU A 5 -3.31 -9.71 9.67
N THR A 6 -2.76 -9.49 8.47
CA THR A 6 -1.34 -9.27 8.20
C THR A 6 -1.16 -8.04 7.32
N ILE A 7 -0.03 -7.35 7.53
CA ILE A 7 0.36 -6.17 6.77
C ILE A 7 1.87 -6.27 6.57
N ASP A 8 2.30 -6.34 5.32
CA ASP A 8 3.71 -6.37 4.95
C ASP A 8 4.07 -5.08 4.23
N ILE A 9 5.21 -4.50 4.57
CA ILE A 9 5.70 -3.25 3.97
C ILE A 9 7.09 -3.53 3.42
N TYR A 10 7.26 -3.30 2.12
CA TYR A 10 8.52 -3.45 1.42
C TYR A 10 8.89 -2.16 0.71
N TYR A 11 10.16 -1.79 0.76
CA TYR A 11 10.66 -0.61 0.08
C TYR A 11 11.85 -0.98 -0.82
N ASP A 12 11.68 -0.77 -2.12
CA ASP A 12 12.76 -0.88 -3.10
C ASP A 12 13.47 0.47 -3.24
N GLU A 13 14.69 0.54 -2.70
CA GLU A 13 15.50 1.76 -2.74
C GLU A 13 15.94 2.17 -4.15
N ALA A 14 16.14 1.20 -5.04
CA ALA A 14 16.65 1.41 -6.40
C ALA A 14 15.54 1.93 -7.32
N GLY A 15 14.34 1.38 -7.18
CA GLY A 15 13.14 1.83 -7.90
C GLY A 15 12.44 3.06 -7.28
N ASP A 16 12.83 3.48 -6.07
CA ASP A 16 12.08 4.42 -5.23
C ASP A 16 10.59 4.06 -5.15
N PHE A 17 10.34 2.80 -4.77
CA PHE A 17 9.02 2.20 -4.77
C PHE A 17 8.67 1.61 -3.40
N LEU A 18 7.57 2.08 -2.80
CA LEU A 18 6.99 1.50 -1.59
C LEU A 18 5.84 0.59 -1.97
N GLU A 19 5.88 -0.65 -1.49
CA GLU A 19 4.80 -1.60 -1.59
C GLU A 19 4.25 -1.92 -0.20
N ILE A 20 2.93 -1.92 -0.07
CA ILE A 20 2.22 -2.34 1.13
C ILE A 20 1.25 -3.43 0.73
N SER A 21 1.40 -4.62 1.28
CA SER A 21 0.52 -5.77 1.03
C SER A 21 -0.36 -6.04 2.25
N PHE A 22 -1.59 -6.49 2.01
CA PHE A 22 -2.60 -6.68 3.03
C PHE A 22 -3.18 -8.09 3.00
N GLY A 23 -3.07 -8.79 4.13
CA GLY A 23 -3.61 -10.13 4.28
C GLY A 23 -2.83 -11.16 3.45
N VAL A 24 -3.55 -12.17 2.97
CA VAL A 24 -3.01 -13.23 2.11
C VAL A 24 -3.16 -12.82 0.64
N PRO A 25 -2.16 -13.09 -0.22
CA PRO A 25 -2.26 -12.90 -1.66
C PRO A 25 -3.49 -13.63 -2.23
N PRO A 26 -4.29 -12.98 -3.09
CA PRO A 26 -5.45 -13.60 -3.71
C PRO A 26 -5.02 -14.60 -4.80
N GLU A 27 -5.91 -15.52 -5.20
CA GLU A 27 -5.66 -16.38 -6.36
C GLU A 27 -5.67 -15.60 -7.68
N THR A 28 -6.48 -14.54 -7.76
CA THR A 28 -6.53 -13.65 -8.91
C THR A 28 -6.57 -12.19 -8.48
N GLU A 29 -5.75 -11.38 -9.13
CA GLU A 29 -5.63 -9.95 -8.85
C GLU A 29 -5.56 -9.11 -10.12
N TYR A 30 -5.79 -7.82 -9.94
CA TYR A 30 -5.49 -6.81 -10.92
C TYR A 30 -4.98 -5.55 -10.22
N THR A 31 -4.17 -4.78 -10.94
CA THR A 31 -3.64 -3.50 -10.46
C THR A 31 -4.24 -2.38 -11.29
N GLU A 32 -4.62 -1.30 -10.63
CA GLU A 32 -5.12 -0.08 -11.28
C GLU A 32 -4.44 1.17 -10.71
N ASP A 33 -4.25 2.16 -11.57
CA ASP A 33 -3.77 3.49 -11.20
C ASP A 33 -4.95 4.29 -10.61
N ILE A 34 -4.79 4.80 -9.39
CA ILE A 34 -5.81 5.65 -8.77
C ILE A 34 -5.43 7.13 -8.79
N GLU A 35 -4.13 7.42 -8.75
CA GLU A 35 -3.54 8.74 -8.80
C GLU A 35 -2.13 8.60 -9.42
N PRO A 36 -1.51 9.70 -9.91
CA PRO A 36 -0.14 9.65 -10.38
C PRO A 36 0.81 9.06 -9.32
N ASP A 37 1.59 8.05 -9.73
CA ASP A 37 2.50 7.27 -8.89
C ASP A 37 1.84 6.36 -7.84
N ILE A 38 0.51 6.22 -7.82
CA ILE A 38 -0.21 5.40 -6.82
C ILE A 38 -1.02 4.31 -7.49
N PHE A 39 -0.71 3.08 -7.09
CA PHE A 39 -1.29 1.86 -7.63
C PHE A 39 -2.07 1.13 -6.53
N LEU A 40 -3.23 0.58 -6.86
CA LEU A 40 -3.94 -0.36 -5.99
C LEU A 40 -3.96 -1.74 -6.62
N THR A 41 -3.52 -2.73 -5.85
CA THR A 41 -3.74 -4.14 -6.18
C THR A 41 -4.99 -4.61 -5.47
N LYS A 42 -5.89 -5.24 -6.22
CA LYS A 42 -7.18 -5.74 -5.72
C LYS A 42 -7.42 -7.17 -6.14
N ASP A 43 -8.06 -7.91 -5.24
CA ASP A 43 -8.63 -9.21 -5.55
C ASP A 43 -9.74 -9.05 -6.60
N LYS A 44 -9.67 -9.85 -7.66
CA LYS A 44 -10.57 -9.70 -8.81
C LYS A 44 -12.00 -10.15 -8.54
N GLU A 45 -12.20 -11.08 -7.60
CA GLU A 45 -13.51 -11.65 -7.30
C GLU A 45 -14.27 -10.80 -6.27
N THR A 46 -13.56 -10.29 -5.27
CA THR A 46 -14.13 -9.60 -4.11
C THR A 46 -13.95 -8.08 -4.17
N ASN A 47 -13.11 -7.58 -5.07
CA ASN A 47 -12.71 -6.17 -5.16
C ASN A 47 -12.06 -5.66 -3.85
N GLU A 48 -11.52 -6.57 -3.03
CA GLU A 48 -10.80 -6.23 -1.82
C GLU A 48 -9.42 -5.68 -2.17
N ILE A 49 -9.01 -4.58 -1.51
CA ILE A 49 -7.65 -4.03 -1.66
C ILE A 49 -6.68 -4.99 -0.98
N LYS A 50 -5.74 -5.52 -1.76
CA LYS A 50 -4.68 -6.44 -1.37
C LYS A 50 -3.31 -5.78 -1.36
N GLY A 51 -3.14 -4.65 -2.04
CA GLY A 51 -1.92 -3.87 -1.94
C GLY A 51 -2.03 -2.40 -2.37
N ILE A 52 -1.04 -1.61 -1.95
CA ILE A 52 -0.80 -0.23 -2.39
C ILE A 52 0.65 -0.15 -2.86
N GLY A 53 0.86 0.32 -4.09
CA GLY A 53 2.17 0.68 -4.62
C GLY A 53 2.32 2.19 -4.70
N ILE A 54 3.48 2.72 -4.34
CA ILE A 54 3.79 4.16 -4.42
C ILE A 54 5.17 4.35 -5.05
N LEU A 55 5.21 4.93 -6.25
CA LEU A 55 6.46 5.36 -6.89
C LEU A 55 6.90 6.75 -6.39
N ASN A 56 8.18 7.05 -6.61
CA ASN A 56 8.81 8.33 -6.25
C ASN A 56 8.63 8.67 -4.75
N PHE A 57 8.62 7.65 -3.88
CA PHE A 57 8.26 7.80 -2.47
C PHE A 57 9.23 8.71 -1.68
N LYS A 58 10.53 8.73 -2.02
CA LYS A 58 11.52 9.64 -1.39
C LYS A 58 11.13 11.11 -1.53
N SER A 59 10.54 11.48 -2.67
CA SER A 59 10.18 12.87 -2.97
C SER A 59 8.91 13.34 -2.25
N LYS A 60 8.10 12.41 -1.73
CA LYS A 60 6.82 12.69 -1.09
C LYS A 60 7.04 12.96 0.41
N ALA A 61 6.08 13.61 1.07
CA ALA A 61 6.07 13.81 2.53
C ALA A 61 5.72 12.49 3.27
N LYS A 62 6.53 11.44 2.99
CA LYS A 62 6.40 10.01 3.31
C LYS A 62 5.27 9.65 4.28
N GLU A 63 5.43 10.00 5.55
CA GLU A 63 4.47 9.65 6.60
C GLU A 63 3.12 10.35 6.44
N THR A 64 3.11 11.68 6.23
CA THR A 64 1.88 12.45 6.01
C THR A 64 1.17 11.98 4.74
N PHE A 65 1.93 11.80 3.65
CA PHE A 65 1.40 11.33 2.38
C PHE A 65 0.78 9.93 2.53
N LEU A 66 1.49 8.99 3.15
CA LEU A 66 0.97 7.64 3.38
C LEU A 66 -0.30 7.66 4.24
N LYS A 67 -0.33 8.45 5.32
CA LYS A 67 -1.53 8.61 6.16
C LYS A 67 -2.72 9.16 5.37
N GLU A 68 -2.50 10.11 4.47
CA GLU A 68 -3.55 10.64 3.60
C GLU A 68 -4.11 9.58 2.65
N ILE A 69 -3.24 8.79 2.01
CA ILE A 69 -3.66 7.69 1.12
C ILE A 69 -4.45 6.64 1.90
N LEU A 70 -3.94 6.17 3.03
CA LEU A 70 -4.65 5.19 3.86
C LEU A 70 -6.01 5.71 4.33
N LYS A 71 -6.10 7.00 4.68
CA LYS A 71 -7.36 7.65 5.05
C LYS A 71 -8.34 7.72 3.88
N LYS A 72 -7.89 8.08 2.67
CA LYS A 72 -8.71 8.07 1.45
C LYS A 72 -9.27 6.68 1.16
N LEU A 73 -8.47 5.64 1.38
CA LEU A 73 -8.85 4.24 1.17
C LEU A 73 -9.64 3.63 2.34
N ASN A 74 -9.88 4.39 3.41
CA ASN A 74 -10.58 3.94 4.62
C ASN A 74 -9.92 2.69 5.26
N ILE A 75 -8.59 2.61 5.17
CA ILE A 75 -7.75 1.55 5.74
C ILE A 75 -7.22 2.04 7.09
N SER A 76 -7.33 1.19 8.12
CA SER A 76 -6.74 1.45 9.43
C SER A 76 -5.58 0.49 9.65
N MET A 77 -4.40 1.04 9.96
CA MET A 77 -3.18 0.29 10.22
C MET A 77 -2.49 0.86 11.47
N PRO A 78 -2.00 0.01 12.40
CA PRO A 78 -1.06 0.45 13.42
C PRO A 78 0.29 0.74 12.73
N LEU A 79 0.53 2.00 12.36
CA LEU A 79 1.80 2.44 11.79
C LEU A 79 2.84 2.62 12.90
N ASP A 80 3.51 1.54 13.30
CA ASP A 80 4.85 1.61 13.89
C ASP A 80 5.84 1.13 12.82
N ILE A 81 6.24 2.03 11.91
CA ILE A 81 7.22 1.70 10.86
C ILE A 81 8.61 1.76 11.50
N SER A 82 9.13 0.61 11.96
CA SER A 82 10.55 0.46 12.27
C SER A 82 11.30 0.09 10.98
N ILE A 83 11.91 1.08 10.33
CA ILE A 83 12.89 0.82 9.28
C ILE A 83 14.09 0.19 9.98
N SER A 84 14.36 -1.09 9.74
CA SER A 84 15.61 -1.72 10.15
C SER A 84 16.63 -1.49 9.02
N GLU A 85 17.76 -0.89 9.38
CA GLU A 85 18.96 -0.75 8.52
C GLU A 85 19.57 -2.11 8.17
#